data_AF-A0AAW2VYY3-F1
#
_entry.id   AF-A0AAW2VYY3-F1
#
_cell.length_a   1.000
_cell.length_b   1.000
_cell.length_c   1.000
_cell.angle_alpha   90.00
_cell.angle_beta   90.00
_cell.angle_gamma   90.00
#
_symmetry.space_group_name_H-M   'P 1'
#
loop_
_entity.id
_entity.type
_entity.pdbx_description
1 polymer ?
#
loop_
_entity_poly.entity_id
_entity_poly.type
_entity_poly.pdbx_seq_one_letter_code
_entity_poly.pdbx_strand_id
1 'polypeptide(L)'
;MVITLKQELIMNSFKTIDGRGVNVHIANGACITIQFITNVIIHGLHIHDCKPTGNAMVRSSPSHYGWRTMADGDGISIFGSSHIWVDHNSLANCADGLVDAVMGSTAITISNNYFTHHNEVMLLGHSDSYVRDKQMQVTIAYNHFGEGLIQRMPRCRHGYFHVVNNDYTHWEMYAIGGSADPTINSQGNRYLAPVNPFAKEVTKRVDTAEGQWKSWNWRSEGDLMLNGAYFTPSGAGASASYARASSLGAKSSSMVGTITAGAGALGCRRGRQC
;
A
#
# COMPACT_ATOMS: atom_id res chain seq x y z
N MET A 1 5.89 22.20 8.08
CA MET A 1 5.42 21.92 9.45
C MET A 1 5.73 20.47 9.75
N VAL A 2 6.37 20.20 10.89
CA VAL A 2 6.60 18.83 11.37
C VAL A 2 5.72 18.61 12.59
N ILE A 3 4.86 17.58 12.55
CA ILE A 3 3.97 17.19 13.62
C ILE A 3 4.52 15.90 14.22
N THR A 4 4.88 15.94 15.50
CA THR A 4 5.25 14.75 16.29
C THR A 4 4.10 14.39 17.20
N LEU A 5 3.36 13.35 16.82
CA LEU A 5 2.23 12.86 17.60
C LEU A 5 2.72 12.06 18.80
N LYS A 6 2.12 12.32 19.97
CA LYS A 6 2.45 11.58 21.20
C LYS A 6 1.84 10.17 21.21
N GLN A 7 0.72 9.99 20.52
CA GLN A 7 -0.09 8.78 20.41
C GLN A 7 -0.77 8.78 19.05
N GLU A 8 -1.25 7.62 18.59
CA GLU A 8 -1.90 7.45 17.29
C GLU A 8 -2.94 8.55 17.02
N LEU A 9 -2.90 9.14 15.82
CA LEU A 9 -3.99 10.00 15.34
C LEU A 9 -5.12 9.11 14.85
N ILE A 10 -6.17 9.01 15.67
CA ILE A 10 -7.42 8.33 15.34
C ILE A 10 -8.47 9.37 14.94
N MET A 11 -9.33 9.03 13.98
CA MET A 11 -10.35 9.92 13.44
C MET A 11 -11.69 9.21 13.30
N ASN A 12 -12.77 9.99 13.10
CA ASN A 12 -14.08 9.47 12.71
C ASN A 12 -14.20 9.37 11.19
N SER A 13 -15.24 8.69 10.71
CA SER A 13 -15.63 8.65 9.30
C SER A 13 -15.80 10.04 8.66
N PHE A 14 -15.79 10.08 7.33
CA PHE A 14 -16.03 11.29 6.52
C PHE A 14 -15.01 12.39 6.81
N LYS A 15 -13.74 12.09 6.56
CA LYS A 15 -12.62 13.01 6.79
C LYS A 15 -11.67 13.03 5.62
N THR A 16 -11.02 14.16 5.45
CA THR A 16 -9.89 14.34 4.55
C THR A 16 -8.79 15.02 5.33
N ILE A 17 -7.61 14.40 5.37
CA ILE A 17 -6.38 15.07 5.76
C ILE A 17 -5.71 15.50 4.46
N ASP A 18 -5.60 16.81 4.26
CA ASP A 18 -5.11 17.43 3.03
C ASP A 18 -3.87 18.28 3.32
N GLY A 19 -2.73 17.83 2.82
CA GLY A 19 -1.46 18.54 2.91
C GLY A 19 -1.20 19.52 1.77
N ARG A 20 -2.10 19.68 0.79
CA ARG A 20 -1.82 20.55 -0.38
C ARG A 20 -1.57 22.00 0.04
N GLY A 21 -0.62 22.63 -0.66
CA GLY A 21 -0.30 24.04 -0.51
C GLY A 21 0.67 24.33 0.64
N VAL A 22 1.00 23.32 1.44
CA VAL A 22 1.92 23.40 2.58
C VAL A 22 2.77 22.13 2.64
N ASN A 23 3.96 22.21 3.22
CA ASN A 23 4.76 21.01 3.46
C ASN A 23 4.45 20.47 4.87
N VAL A 24 3.74 19.34 4.96
CA VAL A 24 3.32 18.71 6.23
C VAL A 24 4.00 17.37 6.41
N HIS A 25 4.76 17.25 7.49
CA HIS A 25 5.37 16.01 7.93
C HIS A 25 4.67 15.50 9.19
N ILE A 26 4.28 14.23 9.21
CA ILE A 26 3.90 13.48 10.43
C ILE A 26 5.05 12.53 10.71
N ALA A 27 5.82 12.80 11.77
CA ALA A 27 7.08 12.11 11.98
C ALA A 27 7.58 12.07 13.43
N ASN A 28 8.51 11.15 13.68
CA ASN A 28 9.28 10.98 14.93
C ASN A 28 8.50 10.50 16.16
N GLY A 29 7.23 10.13 15.99
CA GLY A 29 6.34 9.69 17.05
C GLY A 29 5.29 8.73 16.50
N ALA A 30 4.07 8.78 17.03
CA ALA A 30 2.96 8.02 16.47
C ALA A 30 2.54 8.56 15.09
N CYS A 31 1.75 7.78 14.36
CA CYS A 31 1.22 8.16 13.05
C CYS A 31 -0.29 7.88 12.95
N ILE A 32 -0.81 7.53 11.77
CA ILE A 32 -2.25 7.58 11.46
C ILE A 32 -2.90 6.20 11.64
N THR A 33 -4.04 6.15 12.33
CA THR A 33 -4.83 4.92 12.50
C THR A 33 -6.30 5.13 12.13
N ILE A 34 -6.72 4.50 11.03
CA ILE A 34 -8.08 4.49 10.48
C ILE A 34 -8.78 3.20 10.95
N GLN A 35 -9.53 3.28 12.05
CA GLN A 35 -10.09 2.10 12.71
C GLN A 35 -11.62 2.13 12.76
N PHE A 36 -12.27 1.10 12.22
CA PHE A 36 -13.73 0.90 12.20
C PHE A 36 -14.52 2.09 11.65
N ILE A 37 -13.99 2.74 10.62
CA ILE A 37 -14.59 3.94 10.00
C ILE A 37 -14.67 3.80 8.48
N THR A 38 -15.32 4.76 7.84
CA THR A 38 -15.49 4.80 6.39
C THR A 38 -15.27 6.19 5.81
N ASN A 39 -14.98 6.27 4.51
CA ASN A 39 -14.87 7.51 3.76
C ASN A 39 -13.77 8.44 4.31
N VAL A 40 -12.53 7.99 4.23
CA VAL A 40 -11.35 8.75 4.65
C VAL A 40 -10.40 8.94 3.48
N ILE A 41 -9.89 10.16 3.32
CA ILE A 41 -8.84 10.50 2.36
C ILE A 41 -7.61 10.98 3.13
N ILE A 42 -6.45 10.39 2.86
CA ILE A 42 -5.15 10.82 3.36
C ILE A 42 -4.34 11.30 2.16
N HIS A 43 -4.11 12.60 2.06
CA HIS A 43 -3.58 13.21 0.85
C HIS A 43 -2.51 14.27 1.08
N GLY A 44 -1.42 14.22 0.32
CA GLY A 44 -0.42 15.28 0.26
C GLY A 44 0.53 15.34 1.46
N LEU A 45 0.74 14.24 2.18
CA LEU A 45 1.54 14.22 3.41
C LEU A 45 2.91 13.58 3.21
N HIS A 46 3.89 14.05 3.99
CA HIS A 46 5.11 13.30 4.27
C HIS A 46 4.92 12.51 5.58
N ILE A 47 5.03 11.19 5.54
CA ILE A 47 4.83 10.32 6.72
C ILE A 47 6.08 9.46 6.87
N HIS A 48 6.85 9.66 7.95
CA HIS A 48 8.12 8.95 8.11
C HIS A 48 8.60 8.91 9.56
N ASP A 49 9.54 8.01 9.87
CA ASP A 49 10.10 7.87 11.23
C ASP A 49 9.01 7.63 12.29
N CYS A 50 7.94 6.93 11.91
CA CYS A 50 6.88 6.51 12.83
C CYS A 50 7.43 5.51 13.85
N LYS A 51 7.00 5.61 15.10
CA LYS A 51 7.52 4.85 16.23
C LYS A 51 6.40 4.13 16.98
N PRO A 52 6.69 3.00 17.64
CA PRO A 52 5.74 2.37 18.54
C PRO A 52 5.35 3.34 19.66
N THR A 53 4.05 3.53 19.83
CA THR A 53 3.47 4.34 20.91
C THR A 53 2.20 3.67 21.41
N GLY A 54 1.80 3.93 22.66
CA GLY A 54 0.61 3.34 23.22
C GLY A 54 0.62 3.38 24.73
N ASN A 55 -0.14 2.46 25.33
CA ASN A 55 -0.36 2.37 26.78
C ASN A 55 -0.84 3.71 27.34
N ALA A 56 -1.81 4.30 26.66
CA ALA A 56 -2.33 5.62 26.94
C ALA A 56 -3.82 5.73 26.62
N MET A 57 -4.46 6.73 27.22
CA MET A 57 -5.78 7.16 26.80
C MET A 57 -5.66 7.99 25.52
N VAL A 58 -6.27 7.51 24.44
CA VAL A 58 -6.25 8.17 23.13
C VAL A 58 -7.66 8.63 22.79
N ARG A 59 -7.75 9.89 22.35
CA ARG A 59 -9.00 10.49 21.90
C ARG A 59 -9.27 10.06 20.46
N SER A 60 -10.43 9.46 20.20
CA SER A 60 -10.87 9.15 18.82
C SER A 60 -11.92 10.12 18.30
N SER A 61 -12.60 10.86 19.19
CA SER A 61 -13.55 11.92 18.81
C SER A 61 -13.55 13.07 19.86
N PRO A 62 -14.18 14.23 19.58
CA PRO A 62 -14.30 15.30 20.57
C PRO A 62 -14.91 14.86 21.91
N SER A 63 -15.78 13.85 21.91
CA SER A 63 -16.47 13.33 23.10
C SER A 63 -16.00 11.96 23.58
N HIS A 64 -15.10 11.29 22.85
CA HIS A 64 -14.68 9.92 23.17
C HIS A 64 -13.16 9.77 23.25
N TYR A 65 -12.70 9.10 24.31
CA TYR A 65 -11.33 8.64 24.49
C TYR A 65 -11.35 7.23 25.09
N GLY A 66 -10.40 6.39 24.70
CA GLY A 66 -10.30 5.00 25.14
C GLY A 66 -8.85 4.60 25.38
N TRP A 67 -8.65 3.55 26.18
CA TRP A 67 -7.32 2.99 26.41
C TRP A 67 -6.83 2.28 25.14
N ARG A 68 -5.61 2.60 24.70
CA ARG A 68 -4.93 1.96 23.59
C ARG A 68 -3.69 1.25 24.10
N THR A 69 -3.49 0.00 23.66
CA THR A 69 -2.25 -0.74 23.86
C THR A 69 -1.16 -0.21 22.93
N MET A 70 0.03 -0.81 22.97
CA MET A 70 1.09 -0.50 22.02
C MET A 70 0.63 -0.72 20.58
N ALA A 71 0.83 0.30 19.76
CA ALA A 71 0.80 0.21 18.30
C ALA A 71 2.22 -0.02 17.78
N ASP A 72 2.33 -0.69 16.64
CA ASP A 72 3.61 -1.19 16.10
C ASP A 72 4.47 -0.08 15.48
N GLY A 73 3.85 1.05 15.11
CA GLY A 73 4.54 2.19 14.51
C GLY A 73 4.45 2.25 13.00
N ASP A 74 3.34 1.77 12.42
CA ASP A 74 3.00 1.94 11.01
C ASP A 74 2.86 3.41 10.61
N GLY A 75 3.10 3.71 9.33
CA GLY A 75 2.78 5.02 8.74
C GLY A 75 1.27 5.30 8.72
N ILE A 76 0.51 4.41 8.07
CA ILE A 76 -0.95 4.44 7.99
C ILE A 76 -1.49 3.04 8.27
N SER A 77 -2.18 2.88 9.40
CA SER A 77 -2.84 1.62 9.77
C SER A 77 -4.34 1.70 9.49
N ILE A 78 -4.87 0.76 8.70
CA ILE A 78 -6.27 0.66 8.28
C ILE A 78 -6.87 -0.63 8.85
N PHE A 79 -7.77 -0.50 9.82
CA PHE A 79 -8.29 -1.62 10.60
C PHE A 79 -9.81 -1.69 10.52
N GLY A 80 -10.35 -2.75 9.92
CA GLY A 80 -11.80 -2.96 9.76
C GLY A 80 -12.54 -1.78 9.15
N SER A 81 -11.91 -1.08 8.19
CA SER A 81 -12.41 0.17 7.60
C SER A 81 -12.70 0.02 6.11
N SER A 82 -13.52 0.92 5.55
CA SER A 82 -13.86 0.87 4.11
C SER A 82 -13.91 2.22 3.43
N HIS A 83 -13.84 2.25 2.09
CA HIS A 83 -13.88 3.49 1.31
C HIS A 83 -12.76 4.44 1.70
N ILE A 84 -11.51 3.96 1.60
CA ILE A 84 -10.31 4.68 2.01
C ILE A 84 -9.48 5.02 0.79
N TRP A 85 -8.96 6.25 0.73
CA TRP A 85 -8.07 6.69 -0.33
C TRP A 85 -6.77 7.25 0.26
N VAL A 86 -5.65 6.57 -0.01
CA VAL A 86 -4.30 7.00 0.36
C VAL A 86 -3.64 7.51 -0.91
N ASP A 87 -3.52 8.83 -1.05
CA ASP A 87 -3.16 9.47 -2.32
C ASP A 87 -2.06 10.50 -2.20
N HIS A 88 -1.09 10.53 -3.10
CA HIS A 88 -0.06 11.59 -3.13
C HIS A 88 0.62 11.79 -1.76
N ASN A 89 1.04 10.72 -1.10
CA ASN A 89 1.83 10.79 0.12
C ASN A 89 3.27 10.32 -0.17
N SER A 90 4.24 10.89 0.53
CA SER A 90 5.62 10.40 0.55
C SER A 90 5.84 9.63 1.86
N LEU A 91 6.09 8.32 1.78
CA LEU A 91 6.21 7.43 2.94
C LEU A 91 7.58 6.75 3.02
N ALA A 92 8.19 6.74 4.21
CA ALA A 92 9.51 6.14 4.41
C ALA A 92 9.82 5.81 5.89
N ASN A 93 10.73 4.86 6.12
CA ASN A 93 11.42 4.64 7.39
C ASN A 93 10.53 4.60 8.65
N CYS A 94 9.39 3.90 8.59
CA CYS A 94 8.58 3.64 9.78
C CYS A 94 9.15 2.47 10.60
N ALA A 95 8.70 2.31 11.84
CA ALA A 95 9.17 1.21 12.69
C ALA A 95 8.68 -0.17 12.22
N ASP A 96 7.46 -0.23 11.67
CA ASP A 96 6.86 -1.47 11.14
C ASP A 96 6.42 -1.32 9.66
N GLY A 97 5.13 -1.18 9.33
CA GLY A 97 4.64 -0.98 7.96
C GLY A 97 4.62 0.49 7.48
N LEU A 98 4.55 0.74 6.16
CA LEU A 98 4.18 2.09 5.66
C LEU A 98 2.66 2.22 5.52
N VAL A 99 2.00 1.24 4.89
CA VAL A 99 0.54 1.20 4.76
C VAL A 99 0.03 -0.21 4.99
N ASP A 100 -0.70 -0.40 6.08
CA ASP A 100 -1.21 -1.70 6.49
C ASP A 100 -2.74 -1.69 6.50
N ALA A 101 -3.36 -2.70 5.87
CA ALA A 101 -4.81 -2.86 5.83
C ALA A 101 -5.21 -4.26 6.25
N VAL A 102 -6.00 -4.36 7.32
CA VAL A 102 -6.29 -5.65 7.98
C VAL A 102 -7.75 -5.73 8.46
N MET A 103 -8.14 -6.91 8.95
CA MET A 103 -9.37 -7.10 9.73
C MET A 103 -10.66 -6.80 8.97
N GLY A 104 -10.74 -7.27 7.73
CA GLY A 104 -11.90 -7.13 6.87
C GLY A 104 -11.99 -5.78 6.16
N SER A 105 -10.92 -4.98 6.19
CA SER A 105 -10.87 -3.71 5.46
C SER A 105 -11.03 -3.94 3.95
N THR A 106 -11.73 -3.04 3.26
CA THR A 106 -12.06 -3.21 1.83
C THR A 106 -12.39 -1.88 1.15
N ALA A 107 -12.52 -1.88 -0.18
CA ALA A 107 -12.75 -0.67 -0.98
C ALA A 107 -11.67 0.40 -0.69
N ILE A 108 -10.41 0.02 -0.89
CA ILE A 108 -9.25 0.88 -0.65
C ILE A 108 -8.56 1.20 -1.98
N THR A 109 -8.20 2.46 -2.19
CA THR A 109 -7.31 2.87 -3.27
C THR A 109 -6.04 3.46 -2.67
N ILE A 110 -4.88 2.98 -3.11
CA ILE A 110 -3.56 3.51 -2.74
C ILE A 110 -2.93 4.00 -4.04
N SER A 111 -2.87 5.32 -4.24
CA SER A 111 -2.45 5.89 -5.51
C SER A 111 -1.49 7.07 -5.46
N ASN A 112 -0.69 7.25 -6.51
CA ASN A 112 0.21 8.39 -6.65
C ASN A 112 1.16 8.61 -5.46
N ASN A 113 1.43 7.59 -4.63
CA ASN A 113 2.31 7.72 -3.48
C ASN A 113 3.76 7.43 -3.89
N TYR A 114 4.71 8.01 -3.17
CA TYR A 114 6.12 7.72 -3.30
C TYR A 114 6.61 6.99 -2.05
N PHE A 115 7.05 5.74 -2.22
CA PHE A 115 7.56 4.89 -1.15
C PHE A 115 9.08 4.77 -1.27
N THR A 116 9.81 4.95 -0.18
CA THR A 116 11.28 4.80 -0.16
C THR A 116 11.79 4.29 1.19
N HIS A 117 13.04 3.81 1.23
CA HIS A 117 13.81 3.53 2.44
C HIS A 117 13.03 2.76 3.51
N HIS A 118 12.57 1.56 3.16
CA HIS A 118 11.72 0.77 4.06
C HIS A 118 11.73 -0.71 3.72
N ASN A 119 11.71 -1.56 4.75
CA ASN A 119 11.73 -3.01 4.55
C ASN A 119 10.33 -3.53 4.17
N GLU A 120 9.37 -3.35 5.08
CA GLU A 120 8.04 -3.96 5.02
C GLU A 120 7.01 -2.91 4.55
N VAL A 121 6.90 -2.70 3.23
CA VAL A 121 6.21 -1.52 2.68
C VAL A 121 4.70 -1.53 2.93
N MET A 122 4.01 -2.57 2.49
CA MET A 122 2.55 -2.61 2.48
C MET A 122 2.01 -4.01 2.76
N LEU A 123 1.33 -4.19 3.89
CA LEU A 123 0.67 -5.44 4.26
C LEU A 123 -0.85 -5.35 4.06
N LEU A 124 -1.40 -6.24 3.22
CA LEU A 124 -2.82 -6.30 2.95
C LEU A 124 -3.37 -7.66 3.38
N GLY A 125 -3.93 -7.69 4.59
CA GLY A 125 -4.36 -8.89 5.31
C GLY A 125 -3.25 -9.42 6.23
N HIS A 126 -3.55 -9.64 7.51
CA HIS A 126 -2.55 -9.93 8.55
C HIS A 126 -2.32 -11.42 8.82
N SER A 127 -3.33 -12.27 8.59
CA SER A 127 -3.31 -13.67 9.01
C SER A 127 -3.88 -14.60 7.95
N ASP A 128 -3.18 -15.71 7.72
CA ASP A 128 -3.62 -16.77 6.80
C ASP A 128 -4.93 -17.45 7.28
N SER A 129 -5.24 -17.39 8.58
CA SER A 129 -6.48 -17.94 9.14
C SER A 129 -7.66 -16.96 9.16
N TYR A 130 -7.43 -15.68 8.89
CA TYR A 130 -8.46 -14.65 8.96
C TYR A 130 -9.28 -14.54 7.66
N VAL A 131 -10.15 -15.52 7.43
CA VAL A 131 -10.89 -15.68 6.17
C VAL A 131 -11.86 -14.53 5.83
N ARG A 132 -12.16 -13.63 6.77
CA ARG A 132 -12.96 -12.42 6.47
C ARG A 132 -12.23 -11.48 5.50
N ASP A 133 -10.91 -11.55 5.42
CA ASP A 133 -10.13 -10.75 4.44
C ASP A 133 -10.38 -11.18 2.98
N LYS A 134 -11.11 -12.28 2.72
CA LYS A 134 -11.57 -12.62 1.35
C LYS A 134 -12.45 -11.55 0.71
N GLN A 135 -13.07 -10.69 1.51
CA GLN A 135 -13.87 -9.56 1.02
C GLN A 135 -13.00 -8.33 0.68
N MET A 136 -11.71 -8.34 1.03
CA MET A 136 -10.81 -7.21 0.81
C MET A 136 -10.64 -6.96 -0.68
N GLN A 137 -10.79 -5.70 -1.07
CA GLN A 137 -10.53 -5.22 -2.42
C GLN A 137 -9.66 -3.98 -2.33
N VAL A 138 -8.48 -4.03 -2.95
CA VAL A 138 -7.53 -2.91 -2.96
C VAL A 138 -7.06 -2.64 -4.38
N THR A 139 -7.06 -1.37 -4.77
CA THR A 139 -6.42 -0.89 -6.00
C THR A 139 -5.13 -0.16 -5.64
N ILE A 140 -4.01 -0.63 -6.17
CA ILE A 140 -2.68 -0.05 -6.03
C ILE A 140 -2.31 0.54 -7.40
N ALA A 141 -2.37 1.85 -7.54
CA ALA A 141 -2.26 2.49 -8.85
C ALA A 141 -1.31 3.70 -8.88
N TYR A 142 -0.48 3.81 -9.91
CA TYR A 142 0.33 5.02 -10.15
C TYR A 142 1.32 5.38 -9.03
N ASN A 143 1.64 4.44 -8.14
CA ASN A 143 2.64 4.66 -7.12
C ASN A 143 4.04 4.51 -7.73
N HIS A 144 5.01 5.20 -7.12
CA HIS A 144 6.42 4.98 -7.38
C HIS A 144 7.04 4.28 -6.17
N PHE A 145 7.47 3.04 -6.38
CA PHE A 145 8.26 2.26 -5.43
C PHE A 145 9.75 2.52 -5.71
N GLY A 146 10.28 3.44 -4.91
CA GLY A 146 11.59 4.07 -5.08
C GLY A 146 12.72 3.38 -4.33
N GLU A 147 13.82 4.10 -4.15
CA GLU A 147 15.07 3.60 -3.57
C GLU A 147 14.92 3.06 -2.14
N GLY A 148 15.79 2.12 -1.77
CA GLY A 148 15.88 1.59 -0.41
C GLY A 148 14.69 0.72 0.04
N LEU A 149 13.84 0.27 -0.88
CA LEU A 149 12.76 -0.67 -0.57
C LEU A 149 13.24 -2.13 -0.65
N ILE A 150 12.78 -2.96 0.29
CA ILE A 150 13.17 -4.39 0.32
C ILE A 150 12.06 -5.29 -0.24
N GLN A 151 10.83 -5.17 0.28
CA GLN A 151 9.73 -6.09 -0.02
C GLN A 151 8.32 -5.53 0.26
N ARG A 152 7.30 -6.37 -0.01
CA ARG A 152 5.87 -6.13 0.30
C ARG A 152 5.26 -4.94 -0.45
N MET A 153 5.36 -4.92 -1.77
CA MET A 153 4.83 -3.86 -2.62
C MET A 153 3.77 -4.39 -3.62
N PRO A 154 2.62 -4.93 -3.19
CA PRO A 154 2.20 -5.25 -1.81
C PRO A 154 2.56 -6.69 -1.37
N ARG A 155 2.36 -7.01 -0.08
CA ARG A 155 2.16 -8.39 0.40
C ARG A 155 0.69 -8.63 0.74
N CYS A 156 0.08 -9.58 0.04
CA CYS A 156 -1.37 -9.80 0.05
C CYS A 156 -1.79 -11.12 0.69
N ARG A 157 -3.01 -11.15 1.25
CA ARG A 157 -3.69 -12.38 1.68
C ARG A 157 -5.17 -12.36 1.34
N HIS A 158 -5.72 -13.52 0.96
CA HIS A 158 -7.14 -13.82 0.70
C HIS A 158 -7.86 -12.99 -0.39
N GLY A 159 -7.85 -11.66 -0.28
CA GLY A 159 -8.69 -10.76 -1.06
C GLY A 159 -8.28 -10.61 -2.53
N TYR A 160 -8.77 -9.54 -3.13
CA TYR A 160 -8.51 -9.17 -4.51
C TYR A 160 -7.69 -7.89 -4.59
N PHE A 161 -6.61 -7.93 -5.37
CA PHE A 161 -5.64 -6.84 -5.47
C PHE A 161 -5.38 -6.49 -6.92
N HIS A 162 -5.75 -5.27 -7.31
CA HIS A 162 -5.42 -4.73 -8.63
C HIS A 162 -4.18 -3.85 -8.52
N VAL A 163 -3.07 -4.34 -9.07
CA VAL A 163 -1.79 -3.63 -9.11
C VAL A 163 -1.61 -3.10 -10.52
N VAL A 164 -1.84 -1.80 -10.73
CA VAL A 164 -1.95 -1.21 -12.07
C VAL A 164 -1.08 0.02 -12.27
N ASN A 165 -0.27 0.01 -13.33
CA ASN A 165 0.50 1.18 -13.76
C ASN A 165 1.40 1.83 -12.67
N ASN A 166 1.97 1.03 -11.78
CA ASN A 166 2.97 1.49 -10.81
C ASN A 166 4.39 1.36 -11.39
N ASP A 167 5.30 2.23 -10.94
CA ASP A 167 6.73 2.17 -11.29
C ASP A 167 7.53 1.54 -10.15
N TYR A 168 8.10 0.36 -10.40
CA TYR A 168 8.97 -0.34 -9.46
C TYR A 168 10.41 -0.16 -9.93
N THR A 169 11.13 0.71 -9.23
CA THR A 169 12.52 1.01 -9.57
C THR A 169 13.52 0.28 -8.68
N HIS A 170 13.08 -0.13 -7.48
CA HIS A 170 13.91 -0.88 -6.54
C HIS A 170 13.10 -1.89 -5.75
N TRP A 171 13.73 -3.02 -5.47
CA TRP A 171 13.41 -3.96 -4.41
C TRP A 171 14.69 -4.76 -4.13
N GLU A 172 14.83 -5.31 -2.93
CA GLU A 172 15.98 -6.16 -2.58
C GLU A 172 15.62 -7.64 -2.50
N MET A 173 14.37 -7.97 -2.19
CA MET A 173 13.91 -9.35 -2.03
C MET A 173 12.85 -9.74 -3.07
N TYR A 174 11.72 -9.02 -3.12
CA TYR A 174 10.66 -9.18 -4.12
C TYR A 174 9.82 -7.92 -4.17
N ALA A 175 9.09 -7.69 -5.27
CA ALA A 175 8.12 -6.61 -5.35
C ALA A 175 6.76 -7.04 -4.79
N ILE A 176 6.10 -7.99 -5.44
CA ILE A 176 4.73 -8.42 -5.11
C ILE A 176 4.76 -9.79 -4.45
N GLY A 177 4.08 -9.95 -3.32
CA GLY A 177 4.02 -11.24 -2.64
C GLY A 177 2.70 -11.54 -1.97
N GLY A 178 2.61 -12.72 -1.39
CA GLY A 178 1.42 -13.11 -0.64
C GLY A 178 1.43 -14.54 -0.11
N SER A 179 0.45 -14.81 0.75
CA SER A 179 0.12 -16.11 1.32
C SER A 179 -1.40 -16.24 1.43
N ALA A 180 -1.92 -17.46 1.62
CA ALA A 180 -3.36 -17.71 1.74
C ALA A 180 -4.23 -17.24 0.55
N ASP A 181 -3.84 -17.67 -0.66
CA ASP A 181 -4.66 -17.57 -1.89
C ASP A 181 -5.22 -16.17 -2.22
N PRO A 182 -4.39 -15.10 -2.26
CA PRO A 182 -4.83 -13.81 -2.75
C PRO A 182 -4.97 -13.86 -4.28
N THR A 183 -5.95 -13.15 -4.83
CA THR A 183 -6.02 -12.90 -6.26
C THR A 183 -5.25 -11.62 -6.59
N ILE A 184 -4.18 -11.74 -7.38
CA ILE A 184 -3.31 -10.63 -7.76
C ILE A 184 -3.42 -10.40 -9.26
N ASN A 185 -3.89 -9.21 -9.60
CA ASN A 185 -3.98 -8.72 -10.97
C ASN A 185 -2.92 -7.65 -11.22
N SER A 186 -1.78 -8.00 -11.80
CA SER A 186 -0.76 -7.04 -12.23
C SER A 186 -1.01 -6.61 -13.68
N GLN A 187 -1.25 -5.32 -13.92
CA GLN A 187 -1.47 -4.79 -15.27
C GLN A 187 -0.70 -3.50 -15.57
N GLY A 188 0.03 -3.48 -16.69
CA GLY A 188 0.67 -2.27 -17.22
C GLY A 188 1.69 -1.61 -16.29
N ASN A 189 2.22 -2.31 -15.28
CA ASN A 189 3.27 -1.82 -14.40
C ASN A 189 4.63 -1.83 -15.10
N ARG A 190 5.61 -1.14 -14.52
CA ARG A 190 7.00 -1.19 -14.95
C ARG A 190 7.85 -1.76 -13.81
N TYR A 191 8.60 -2.82 -14.09
CA TYR A 191 9.47 -3.49 -13.13
C TYR A 191 10.93 -3.43 -13.59
N LEU A 192 11.74 -2.59 -12.95
CA LEU A 192 13.17 -2.55 -13.13
C LEU A 192 13.85 -3.39 -12.06
N ALA A 193 14.23 -4.62 -12.41
CA ALA A 193 14.87 -5.50 -11.44
C ALA A 193 16.22 -4.95 -10.93
N PRO A 194 16.57 -5.21 -9.66
CA PRO A 194 17.87 -4.87 -9.10
C PRO A 194 18.99 -5.62 -9.83
N VAL A 195 20.24 -5.20 -9.64
CA VAL A 195 21.42 -5.88 -10.23
C VAL A 195 21.56 -7.30 -9.71
N ASN A 196 21.18 -7.55 -8.45
CA ASN A 196 21.25 -8.87 -7.81
C ASN A 196 20.54 -9.96 -8.65
N PRO A 197 21.24 -11.00 -9.12
CA PRO A 197 20.64 -12.07 -9.93
C PRO A 197 19.63 -12.93 -9.16
N PHE A 198 19.67 -12.92 -7.83
CA PHE A 198 18.73 -13.67 -6.98
C PHE A 198 17.43 -12.92 -6.66
N ALA A 199 17.30 -11.67 -7.14
CA ALA A 199 16.14 -10.81 -6.90
C ALA A 199 15.46 -10.39 -8.22
N LYS A 200 15.53 -11.23 -9.26
CA LYS A 200 14.92 -10.95 -10.57
C LYS A 200 13.43 -11.26 -10.63
N GLU A 201 12.97 -12.20 -9.80
CA GLU A 201 11.56 -12.52 -9.73
C GLU A 201 10.79 -11.40 -9.02
N VAL A 202 9.80 -10.84 -9.71
CA VAL A 202 8.88 -9.82 -9.17
C VAL A 202 8.04 -10.42 -8.04
N THR A 203 7.67 -11.71 -8.17
CA THR A 203 6.68 -12.39 -7.35
C THR A 203 7.29 -13.26 -6.24
N LYS A 204 6.70 -13.25 -5.05
CA LYS A 204 7.03 -14.19 -3.97
C LYS A 204 5.81 -14.80 -3.31
N ARG A 205 5.66 -16.13 -3.42
CA ARG A 205 4.72 -16.90 -2.59
C ARG A 205 5.40 -17.22 -1.27
N VAL A 206 4.84 -16.73 -0.17
CA VAL A 206 5.45 -16.81 1.16
C VAL A 206 5.04 -18.11 1.84
N ASP A 207 6.01 -18.88 2.32
CA ASP A 207 5.84 -20.11 3.12
C ASP A 207 4.83 -21.13 2.55
N THR A 208 4.71 -21.19 1.22
CA THR A 208 3.71 -22.02 0.54
C THR A 208 4.38 -22.92 -0.50
N ALA A 209 4.07 -24.22 -0.47
CA ALA A 209 4.59 -25.19 -1.42
C ALA A 209 3.99 -25.00 -2.83
N GLU A 210 4.76 -25.31 -3.87
CA GLU A 210 4.36 -25.16 -5.28
C GLU A 210 3.05 -25.86 -5.64
N GLY A 211 2.82 -27.07 -5.10
CA GLY A 211 1.56 -27.80 -5.32
C GLY A 211 0.32 -27.07 -4.79
N GLN A 212 0.48 -26.15 -3.83
CA GLN A 212 -0.62 -25.39 -3.25
C GLN A 212 -0.84 -24.07 -3.98
N TRP A 213 0.21 -23.26 -4.20
CA TRP A 213 0.03 -21.93 -4.78
C TRP A 213 -0.22 -21.92 -6.28
N LYS A 214 0.05 -23.02 -7.00
CA LYS A 214 -0.21 -23.12 -8.45
C LYS A 214 -1.68 -22.86 -8.82
N SER A 215 -2.62 -23.11 -7.92
CA SER A 215 -4.04 -22.81 -8.14
C SER A 215 -4.41 -21.35 -7.90
N TRP A 216 -3.55 -20.56 -7.23
CA TRP A 216 -3.82 -19.16 -6.90
C TRP A 216 -3.82 -18.29 -8.14
N ASN A 217 -4.73 -17.33 -8.21
CA ASN A 217 -4.91 -16.50 -9.41
C ASN A 217 -3.98 -15.28 -9.40
N TRP A 218 -2.76 -15.45 -9.94
CA TRP A 218 -1.78 -14.37 -10.09
C TRP A 218 -1.49 -14.19 -11.56
N ARG A 219 -1.82 -13.01 -12.11
CA ARG A 219 -1.58 -12.68 -13.51
C ARG A 219 -0.74 -11.41 -13.68
N SER A 220 -0.05 -11.36 -14.81
CA SER A 220 0.66 -10.20 -15.33
C SER A 220 0.18 -9.94 -16.77
N GLU A 221 -0.23 -8.71 -17.06
CA GLU A 221 -0.77 -8.33 -18.38
C GLU A 221 -0.25 -6.95 -18.78
N GLY A 222 0.49 -6.86 -19.90
CA GLY A 222 1.03 -5.59 -20.40
C GLY A 222 2.12 -4.95 -19.53
N ASP A 223 2.62 -5.66 -18.51
CA ASP A 223 3.71 -5.20 -17.66
C ASP A 223 5.03 -5.13 -18.46
N LEU A 224 5.84 -4.10 -18.19
CA LEU A 224 7.17 -3.93 -18.75
C LEU A 224 8.22 -4.48 -17.77
N MET A 225 8.92 -5.52 -18.20
CA MET A 225 10.00 -6.16 -17.44
C MET A 225 11.36 -5.67 -17.92
N LEU A 226 12.16 -5.09 -17.04
CA LEU A 226 13.48 -4.53 -17.34
C LEU A 226 14.56 -5.19 -16.48
N ASN A 227 15.80 -5.20 -17.00
CA ASN A 227 16.97 -5.76 -16.31
C ASN A 227 16.79 -7.23 -15.87
N GLY A 228 16.10 -8.04 -16.68
CA GLY A 228 15.86 -9.45 -16.40
C GLY A 228 14.74 -9.72 -15.39
N ALA A 229 13.94 -8.71 -15.02
CA ALA A 229 12.73 -8.94 -14.23
C ALA A 229 11.82 -9.99 -14.90
N TYR A 230 11.14 -10.80 -14.10
CA TYR A 230 10.07 -11.66 -14.60
C TYR A 230 9.00 -11.87 -13.53
N PHE A 231 7.79 -12.16 -14.00
CA PHE A 231 6.65 -12.50 -13.16
C PHE A 231 6.28 -13.95 -13.39
N THR A 232 6.17 -14.74 -12.33
CA THR A 232 5.70 -16.13 -12.42
C THR A 232 4.18 -16.13 -12.23
N PRO A 233 3.35 -16.37 -13.26
CA PRO A 233 1.90 -16.42 -13.12
C PRO A 233 1.42 -17.75 -12.54
N SER A 234 0.17 -17.80 -12.08
CA SER A 234 -0.50 -19.02 -11.60
C SER A 234 -2.02 -18.94 -11.75
N GLY A 235 -2.70 -20.07 -11.55
CA GLY A 235 -4.16 -20.16 -11.63
C GLY A 235 -4.69 -20.32 -13.06
N ALA A 236 -6.02 -20.42 -13.18
CA ALA A 236 -6.69 -20.77 -14.44
C ALA A 236 -6.77 -19.60 -15.46
N GLY A 237 -6.32 -18.40 -15.09
CA GLY A 237 -6.32 -17.23 -15.96
C GLY A 237 -7.71 -16.75 -16.42
N ALA A 238 -8.80 -17.24 -15.82
CA ALA A 238 -10.16 -16.92 -16.23
C ALA A 238 -10.47 -15.44 -16.00
N SER A 239 -10.82 -14.70 -17.07
CA SER A 239 -11.12 -13.26 -17.03
C SER A 239 -12.20 -12.88 -15.99
N ALA A 240 -13.15 -13.77 -15.71
CA ALA A 240 -14.20 -13.55 -14.72
C ALA A 240 -13.67 -13.40 -13.28
N SER A 241 -12.56 -14.06 -12.95
CA SER A 241 -11.89 -13.94 -11.64
C SER A 241 -11.33 -12.54 -11.41
N TYR A 242 -11.09 -11.79 -12.49
CA TYR A 242 -10.52 -10.44 -12.47
C TYR A 242 -11.54 -9.33 -12.82
N ALA A 243 -12.77 -9.71 -13.18
CA ALA A 243 -13.85 -8.80 -13.54
C ALA A 243 -14.45 -8.03 -12.35
N ARG A 244 -14.20 -8.47 -11.11
CA ARG A 244 -14.75 -7.85 -9.90
C ARG A 244 -14.15 -6.48 -9.57
N ALA A 245 -13.11 -6.04 -10.27
CA ALA A 245 -12.49 -4.76 -10.06
C ALA A 245 -13.23 -3.66 -10.85
N SER A 246 -14.16 -2.95 -10.21
CA SER A 246 -14.68 -1.67 -10.69
C SER A 246 -13.62 -0.56 -10.57
N SER A 247 -12.44 -0.77 -11.18
CA SER A 247 -11.31 0.13 -11.05
C SER A 247 -11.13 0.94 -12.34
N LEU A 248 -10.05 0.71 -13.07
CA LEU A 248 -9.65 1.43 -14.26
C LEU A 248 -9.01 0.45 -15.25
N GLY A 249 -9.15 0.74 -16.54
CA GLY A 249 -8.40 0.02 -17.57
C GLY A 249 -6.92 0.40 -17.51
N ALA A 250 -6.03 -0.60 -17.59
CA ALA A 250 -4.61 -0.38 -17.58
C ALA A 250 -4.16 0.45 -18.81
N LYS A 251 -3.26 1.39 -18.57
CA LYS A 251 -2.53 2.13 -19.60
C LYS A 251 -1.30 1.34 -20.05
N SER A 252 -0.73 1.70 -21.20
CA SER A 252 0.53 1.12 -21.65
C SER A 252 1.64 1.35 -20.62
N SER A 253 2.42 0.31 -20.34
CA SER A 253 3.55 0.36 -19.40
C SER A 253 4.66 1.34 -19.83
N SER A 254 4.71 1.72 -21.12
CA SER A 254 5.61 2.78 -21.60
C SER A 254 5.27 4.17 -21.04
N MET A 255 4.02 4.39 -20.61
CA MET A 255 3.59 5.67 -20.02
C MET A 255 3.84 5.73 -18.51
N VAL A 256 4.23 4.62 -17.86
CA VAL A 256 4.38 4.53 -16.40
C VAL A 256 5.33 5.57 -15.85
N GLY A 257 6.49 5.78 -16.50
CA GLY A 257 7.44 6.81 -16.07
C GLY A 257 6.84 8.23 -16.09
N THR A 258 5.96 8.53 -17.05
CA THR A 258 5.30 9.85 -17.13
C THR A 258 4.17 10.00 -16.12
N ILE A 259 3.29 9.00 -15.99
CA ILE A 259 2.12 9.09 -15.11
C ILE A 259 2.49 9.01 -13.63
N THR A 260 3.63 8.41 -13.29
CA THR A 260 4.15 8.35 -11.91
C THR A 260 5.17 9.44 -11.59
N ALA A 261 5.52 10.31 -12.54
CA ALA A 261 6.50 11.38 -12.34
C ALA A 261 6.12 12.38 -11.23
N GLY A 262 4.82 12.49 -10.94
CA GLY A 262 4.29 13.33 -9.86
C GLY A 262 4.03 12.59 -8.55
N ALA A 263 4.45 11.32 -8.41
CA ALA A 263 4.19 10.53 -7.21
C ALA A 263 4.80 11.17 -5.95
N GLY A 264 4.10 11.03 -4.83
CA GLY A 264 4.46 11.64 -3.55
C GLY A 264 3.67 12.90 -3.23
N ALA A 265 4.02 13.54 -2.11
CA ALA A 265 3.39 14.78 -1.67
C ALA A 265 3.58 15.91 -2.69
N LEU A 266 2.48 16.59 -3.01
CA LEU A 266 2.45 17.61 -4.06
C LEU A 266 3.12 18.92 -3.60
N GLY A 267 4.00 19.46 -4.43
CA GLY A 267 4.60 20.81 -4.28
C GLY A 267 3.65 21.97 -4.61
N CYS A 268 2.36 21.80 -4.31
CA CYS A 268 1.28 22.76 -4.55
C CYS A 268 1.57 24.13 -3.93
N ARG A 269 1.11 25.21 -4.58
CA ARG A 269 1.11 26.57 -4.02
C ARG A 269 -0.30 27.13 -4.01
N ARG A 270 -0.67 27.82 -2.92
CA ARG A 270 -1.98 28.46 -2.80
C ARG A 270 -2.23 29.39 -3.99
N GLY A 271 -3.38 29.25 -4.64
CA GLY A 271 -3.78 30.06 -5.81
C GLY A 271 -3.16 29.62 -7.14
N ARG A 272 -2.46 28.48 -7.19
CA ARG A 272 -1.97 27.86 -8.43
C ARG A 272 -2.56 26.46 -8.56
N GLN A 273 -2.72 26.03 -9.81
CA GLN A 273 -3.11 24.66 -10.10
C GLN A 273 -2.02 23.68 -9.64
N CYS A 274 -2.47 22.64 -8.96
CA CYS A 274 -1.83 21.34 -8.92
C CYS A 274 -2.57 20.48 -9.96
#